data_AF-A0A847CB01-F1
#
_entry.id   AF-A0A847CB01-F1
#
_cell.length_a   1.000
_cell.length_b   1.000
_cell.length_c   1.000
_cell.angle_alpha   90.00
_cell.angle_beta   90.00
_cell.angle_gamma   90.00
#
_symmetry.space_group_name_H-M   'P 1'
#
loop_
_entity.id
_entity.type
_entity.pdbx_description
1 polymer ?
#
loop_
_entity_poly.entity_id
_entity_poly.type
_entity_poly.pdbx_seq_one_letter_code
_entity_poly.pdbx_strand_id
1 'polypeptide(L)'
;MKYCKRCVMPDTRPGITFNEEGVCCACTNYDKRKSIDWDKRMEEFKALCDKYRGMNGPGGYDCAVAVSGGKDSHFQVHMLKEVMG
;
A
#
# COMPACT_ATOMS: atom_id res chain seq x y z
N MET A 1 -3.52 -19.79 -22.92
CA MET A 1 -3.21 -18.47 -22.35
C MET A 1 -4.51 -17.73 -22.15
N LYS A 2 -4.81 -17.30 -20.93
CA LYS A 2 -6.01 -16.55 -20.57
C LYS A 2 -5.64 -15.08 -20.37
N TYR A 3 -6.56 -14.19 -20.70
CA TYR A 3 -6.39 -12.75 -20.51
C TYR A 3 -7.51 -12.19 -19.65
N CYS A 4 -7.18 -11.21 -18.81
CA CYS A 4 -8.18 -10.51 -18.02
C CYS A 4 -9.14 -9.78 -18.95
N LYS A 5 -10.44 -10.05 -18.80
CA LYS A 5 -11.49 -9.39 -19.60
C LYS A 5 -11.51 -7.86 -19.44
N ARG A 6 -10.90 -7.31 -18.39
CA ARG A 6 -10.91 -5.85 -18.09
C ARG A 6 -9.63 -5.12 -18.46
N CYS A 7 -8.47 -5.73 -18.22
CA CYS A 7 -7.18 -5.05 -18.36
C CYS A 7 -6.20 -5.75 -19.29
N VAL A 8 -6.65 -6.79 -20.00
CA VAL A 8 -5.84 -7.59 -20.95
C VAL A 8 -4.53 -8.16 -20.38
N MET A 9 -4.41 -8.24 -19.05
CA MET A 9 -3.26 -8.86 -18.38
C MET A 9 -3.29 -10.38 -18.60
N PRO A 10 -2.19 -11.00 -19.06
CA PRO A 10 -2.12 -12.44 -19.29
C PRO A 10 -1.96 -13.24 -17.98
N ASP A 11 -2.34 -14.52 -18.04
CA ASP A 11 -2.15 -15.50 -16.97
C ASP A 11 -0.69 -15.93 -16.74
N THR A 12 0.23 -15.53 -17.61
CA THR A 12 1.67 -15.76 -17.45
C THR A 12 2.33 -14.82 -16.43
N ARG A 13 1.63 -13.78 -15.97
CA ARG A 13 2.14 -12.89 -14.93
C ARG A 13 2.31 -13.68 -13.61
N PRO A 14 3.50 -13.70 -12.99
CA PRO A 14 3.70 -14.41 -11.73
C PRO A 14 2.72 -13.97 -10.64
N GLY A 15 2.11 -14.95 -9.96
CA GLY A 15 1.18 -14.73 -8.84
C GLY A 15 -0.20 -14.18 -9.23
N ILE A 16 -0.53 -14.08 -10.51
CA ILE A 16 -1.86 -13.65 -10.95
C ILE A 16 -2.89 -14.76 -10.71
N THR A 17 -4.07 -14.39 -10.23
CA THR A 17 -5.22 -15.29 -10.12
C THR A 17 -6.43 -14.66 -10.81
N PHE A 18 -7.36 -15.50 -11.25
CA PHE A 18 -8.57 -15.10 -11.94
C PHE A 18 -9.79 -15.59 -11.16
N ASN A 19 -10.83 -14.76 -11.07
CA ASN A 19 -12.13 -15.20 -10.59
C ASN A 19 -12.89 -15.97 -11.68
N GLU A 20 -14.07 -16.51 -11.33
CA GLU A 20 -14.93 -17.29 -12.23
C GLU A 20 -15.38 -16.50 -13.48
N GLU A 21 -15.45 -15.17 -13.37
CA GLU A 21 -15.82 -14.28 -14.48
C GLU A 21 -14.67 -14.03 -15.47
N GLY A 22 -13.44 -14.46 -15.15
CA GLY A 22 -12.25 -14.20 -15.96
C GLY A 22 -11.61 -12.82 -15.71
N VAL A 23 -11.83 -12.22 -14.54
CA VAL A 23 -11.21 -10.98 -14.09
C VAL A 23 -10.03 -11.28 -13.17
N CYS A 24 -8.89 -10.62 -13.39
CA CYS A 24 -7.69 -10.86 -12.59
C CYS A 24 -7.78 -10.22 -11.19
N CYS A 25 -7.04 -10.78 -10.25
CA CYS A 25 -6.99 -10.34 -8.85
C CYS A 25 -6.69 -8.85 -8.69
N ALA A 26 -5.84 -8.26 -9.54
CA ALA A 26 -5.54 -6.83 -9.51
C ALA A 26 -6.76 -5.95 -9.83
N CYS A 27 -7.56 -6.32 -10.84
CA CYS A 27 -8.80 -5.63 -11.17
C CYS A 27 -9.85 -5.80 -10.08
N THR A 28 -10.00 -7.02 -9.55
CA THR A 28 -10.90 -7.28 -8.42
C THR A 28 -10.50 -6.44 -7.20
N ASN A 29 -9.21 -6.35 -6.89
CA ASN A 29 -8.73 -5.57 -5.75
C ASN A 29 -8.86 -4.05 -5.97
N TYR A 30 -8.77 -3.59 -7.22
CA TYR A 30 -9.04 -2.19 -7.58
C TYR A 30 -10.49 -1.79 -7.26
N ASP A 31 -11.47 -2.65 -7.60
CA ASP A 31 -12.88 -2.35 -7.30
C ASP A 31 -13.16 -2.30 -5.80
N LYS A 32 -12.53 -3.19 -5.02
CA LYS A 32 -12.64 -3.21 -3.55
C LYS A 32 -12.16 -1.89 -2.91
N ARG A 33 -11.35 -1.08 -3.59
CA ARG A 33 -10.92 0.22 -3.04
C ARG A 33 -12.07 1.19 -2.82
N LYS A 34 -13.18 1.04 -3.53
CA LYS A 34 -14.36 1.89 -3.39
C LYS A 34 -15.04 1.74 -2.01
N SER A 35 -14.84 0.61 -1.34
CA SER A 35 -15.37 0.37 0.00
C SER A 35 -14.37 0.69 1.11
N ILE A 36 -13.18 1.20 0.77
CA ILE A 36 -12.16 1.56 1.77
C ILE A 36 -12.43 2.99 2.21
N ASP A 37 -12.66 3.16 3.51
CA ASP A 37 -12.67 4.46 4.17
C ASP A 37 -11.23 4.92 4.39
N TRP A 38 -10.72 5.77 3.48
CA TRP A 38 -9.33 6.21 3.50
C TRP A 38 -9.05 7.20 4.63
N ASP A 39 -10.04 7.98 5.05
CA ASP A 39 -9.91 8.94 6.13
C ASP A 39 -9.73 8.21 7.46
N LYS A 40 -10.60 7.22 7.73
CA LYS A 40 -10.43 6.35 8.91
C LYS A 40 -9.09 5.63 8.91
N ARG A 41 -8.65 5.10 7.76
CA ARG A 41 -7.33 4.44 7.64
C ARG A 41 -6.18 5.40 7.91
N MET A 42 -6.31 6.67 7.53
CA MET A 42 -5.33 7.71 7.85
C MET A 42 -5.31 8.04 9.34
N GLU A 43 -6.46 8.13 9.99
CA GLU A 43 -6.54 8.34 11.44
C GLU A 43 -5.89 7.19 12.23
N GLU A 44 -6.18 5.94 11.85
CA GLU A 44 -5.54 4.76 12.43
C GLU A 44 -4.02 4.77 12.24
N PHE A 45 -3.55 5.18 11.07
CA PHE A 45 -2.13 5.30 10.78
C PHE A 45 -1.47 6.41 11.59
N LYS A 46 -2.09 7.59 11.68
CA LYS A 46 -1.61 8.72 12.48
C LYS A 46 -1.51 8.33 13.96
N ALA A 47 -2.53 7.69 14.52
CA ALA A 47 -2.52 7.22 15.89
C ALA A 47 -1.37 6.23 16.15
N LEU A 48 -1.05 5.38 15.17
CA LEU A 48 0.11 4.49 15.24
C LEU A 48 1.43 5.27 15.23
N CYS A 49 1.61 6.25 14.35
CA CYS A 49 2.82 7.09 14.31
C CYS A 49 3.01 7.87 15.62
N ASP A 50 1.94 8.51 16.11
CA ASP A 50 1.99 9.35 17.32
C ASP A 50 2.32 8.54 18.58
N LYS A 51 1.99 7.24 18.60
CA LYS A 51 2.41 6.33 19.69
C LYS A 51 3.93 6.21 19.82
N TYR A 52 4.67 6.32 18.72
CA TYR A 52 6.13 6.13 18.69
C TYR A 52 6.92 7.44 18.53
N ARG A 53 6.25 8.53 18.19
CA ARG A 53 6.86 9.84 17.94
C ARG A 53 7.59 10.38 19.17
N GLY A 54 8.83 10.82 19.00
CA GLY A 54 9.67 11.40 20.04
C GLY A 54 10.13 10.42 21.13
N MET A 55 9.88 9.11 20.99
CA MET A 55 10.17 8.15 22.06
C MET A 55 11.66 8.00 22.38
N ASN A 56 12.53 8.40 21.46
CA ASN A 56 13.98 8.37 21.61
C ASN A 56 14.56 9.70 22.12
N GLY A 57 13.71 10.60 22.63
CA GLY A 57 14.10 11.88 23.21
C GLY A 57 14.33 12.99 22.17
N PRO A 58 14.66 14.22 22.63
CA PRO A 58 14.82 15.38 21.77
C PRO A 58 15.88 15.16 20.67
N GLY A 59 15.49 15.29 19.41
CA GLY A 59 16.39 15.10 18.26
C GLY A 59 16.71 13.64 17.92
N GLY A 60 16.12 12.67 18.62
CA GLY A 60 16.22 11.26 18.28
C GLY A 60 15.39 10.90 17.04
N TYR A 61 15.83 9.91 16.28
CA TYR A 61 15.04 9.35 15.17
C TYR A 61 13.95 8.43 15.70
N ASP A 62 12.72 8.55 15.18
CA ASP A 62 11.58 7.75 15.64
C ASP A 62 11.49 6.37 15.00
N CYS A 63 11.97 6.22 13.77
CA CYS A 63 11.93 4.96 13.04
C CYS A 63 13.07 4.83 12.02
N ALA A 64 13.29 3.60 11.57
CA ALA A 64 14.12 3.29 10.42
C ALA A 64 13.25 2.68 9.31
N VAL A 65 13.39 3.18 8.09
CA VAL A 65 12.61 2.72 6.93
C VAL A 65 13.53 1.96 5.97
N ALA A 66 13.29 0.67 5.78
CA ALA A 66 14.04 -0.15 4.84
C ALA A 66 13.58 0.12 3.40
N VAL A 67 14.48 0.60 2.54
CA VAL A 67 14.16 0.99 1.17
C VAL A 67 14.83 0.05 0.17
N SER A 68 14.01 -0.61 -0.65
CA SER A 68 14.47 -1.53 -1.71
C SER A 68 14.73 -0.85 -3.06
N GLY A 69 14.43 0.44 -3.18
CA GLY A 69 14.43 1.17 -4.46
C GLY A 69 13.12 1.05 -5.24
N GLY A 70 12.18 0.19 -4.81
CA GLY A 70 10.88 0.03 -5.44
C GLY A 70 9.91 1.19 -5.16
N LYS A 71 8.86 1.31 -5.96
CA LYS A 71 7.82 2.34 -5.77
C LYS A 71 7.14 2.28 -4.40
N ASP A 72 6.93 1.07 -3.88
CA ASP A 72 6.17 0.87 -2.64
C ASP A 72 7.00 1.33 -1.43
N SER A 73 8.30 1.04 -1.42
CA SER A 73 9.21 1.50 -0.35
C SER A 73 9.48 3.00 -0.43
N HIS A 74 9.54 3.59 -1.63
CA HIS A 74 9.57 5.06 -1.76
C HIS A 74 8.28 5.71 -1.25
N PHE A 75 7.12 5.12 -1.53
CA PHE A 75 5.84 5.63 -1.01
C PHE A 75 5.80 5.59 0.52
N GLN A 76 6.34 4.53 1.15
CA GLN A 76 6.47 4.46 2.61
C GLN A 76 7.32 5.61 3.17
N VAL A 77 8.48 5.89 2.56
CA VAL A 77 9.33 7.02 2.95
C VAL A 77 8.58 8.34 2.81
N HIS A 78 7.92 8.58 1.69
CA HIS A 78 7.12 9.79 1.48
C HIS A 78 6.04 9.95 2.55
N MET A 79 5.28 8.90 2.83
CA MET A 79 4.22 8.92 3.85
C MET A 79 4.78 9.26 5.23
N LEU A 80 5.89 8.63 5.64
CA LEU A 80 6.46 8.85 6.97
C LEU A 80 7.15 10.21 7.07
N LYS A 81 7.89 10.64 6.04
CA LYS A 81 8.70 11.85 6.10
C LYS A 81 7.93 13.12 5.74
N GLU A 82 7.16 13.10 4.67
CA GLU A 82 6.51 14.30 4.12
C GLU A 82 5.09 14.48 4.64
N VAL A 83 4.34 13.37 4.82
CA VAL A 83 2.93 13.45 5.26
C VAL A 83 2.82 13.46 6.78
N MET A 84 3.57 12.60 7.48
CA MET A 84 3.49 12.48 8.94
C MET A 84 4.46 13.38 9.72
N GLY A 85 5.59 13.80 9.12
CA GLY A 85 6.62 14.61 9.78
C GLY A 85 7.27 13.92 10.98
#